data_AF-A0A9X9WTT3-F1
#
_entry.id   AF-A0A9X9WTT3-F1
#
_cell.length_a   1.000
_cell.length_b   1.000
_cell.length_c   1.000
_cell.angle_alpha   90.00
_cell.angle_beta   90.00
_cell.angle_gamma   90.00
#
_symmetry.space_group_name_H-M   'P 1'
#
loop_
_entity.id
_entity.type
_entity.pdbx_description
1 polymer ?
#
loop_
_entity_poly.entity_id
_entity_poly.type
_entity_poly.pdbx_seq_one_letter_code
_entity_poly.pdbx_strand_id
1 'polypeptide(L)'
;MRRYDPTPDQRRTVKTMAGFGVPHTDIAAFLGIDAKTLRKHFREEMDRGTVEANAKVAQSLFQMATQGKNVAAAIFWMKARAGWREKVEIKPVFDDLEQLTDAQLEAIIRSGRISRPQIEVRISDETKEEG
;
A
#
# COMPACT_ATOMS: atom_id res chain seq x y z
N MET A 1 14.91 -20.68 40.49
CA MET A 1 14.64 -20.37 39.06
C MET A 1 15.48 -19.16 38.68
N ARG A 2 16.43 -19.29 37.76
CA ARG A 2 17.33 -18.19 37.37
C ARG A 2 16.50 -17.12 36.63
N ARG A 3 16.49 -15.88 37.13
CA ARG A 3 15.75 -14.77 36.52
C ARG A 3 16.48 -14.36 35.24
N TYR A 4 15.76 -14.30 34.13
CA TYR A 4 16.31 -13.76 32.88
C TYR A 4 16.39 -12.24 33.01
N ASP A 5 17.57 -11.67 32.74
CA ASP A 5 17.81 -10.23 32.78
C ASP A 5 18.29 -9.75 31.41
N PRO A 6 17.44 -9.04 30.64
CA PRO A 6 17.78 -8.58 29.30
C PRO A 6 18.87 -7.52 29.31
N THR A 7 19.89 -7.71 28.47
CA THR A 7 20.90 -6.67 28.27
C THR A 7 20.36 -5.53 27.39
N PRO A 8 20.93 -4.31 27.49
CA PRO A 8 20.58 -3.22 26.60
C PRO A 8 20.75 -3.56 25.11
N ASP A 9 21.76 -4.35 24.77
CA ASP A 9 22.02 -4.76 23.38
C ASP A 9 20.97 -5.76 22.87
N GLN A 10 20.55 -6.71 23.72
CA GLN A 10 19.42 -7.60 23.38
C GLN A 10 18.15 -6.80 23.14
N ARG A 11 17.86 -5.80 23.98
CA ARG A 11 16.69 -4.93 23.80
C ARG A 11 16.75 -4.18 22.46
N ARG A 12 17.88 -3.58 22.14
CA ARG A 12 18.10 -2.91 20.85
C ARG A 12 17.91 -3.86 19.67
N THR A 13 18.41 -5.08 19.81
CA THR A 13 18.32 -6.12 18.78
C THR A 13 16.87 -6.54 18.55
N VAL A 14 16.13 -6.88 19.62
CA VAL A 14 14.69 -7.24 19.53
C VAL A 14 13.89 -6.11 18.91
N LYS A 15 14.12 -4.87 19.34
CA LYS A 15 13.42 -3.69 18.80
C LYS A 15 13.65 -3.53 17.30
N THR A 16 14.89 -3.74 16.85
CA THR A 16 15.27 -3.61 15.45
C THR A 16 14.63 -4.73 14.62
N MET A 17 14.75 -5.99 15.06
CA MET A 17 14.18 -7.14 14.34
C MET A 17 12.65 -7.07 14.28
N ALA A 18 12.00 -6.70 15.38
CA ALA A 18 10.54 -6.46 15.40
C ALA A 18 10.15 -5.29 14.49
N GLY A 19 10.97 -4.24 14.44
CA GLY A 19 10.79 -3.13 13.50
C GLY A 19 10.85 -3.54 12.03
N PHE A 20 11.64 -4.56 11.69
CA PHE A 20 11.70 -5.15 10.36
C PHE A 20 10.59 -6.17 10.08
N GLY A 21 9.73 -6.46 11.06
CA GLY A 21 8.64 -7.42 10.94
C GLY A 21 9.07 -8.89 11.12
N VAL A 22 10.24 -9.15 11.71
CA VAL A 22 10.67 -10.53 11.98
C VAL A 22 9.72 -11.19 13.00
N PRO A 23 9.24 -12.42 12.76
CA PRO A 23 8.35 -13.11 13.70
C PRO A 23 8.96 -13.26 15.09
N HIS A 24 8.15 -13.08 16.13
CA HIS A 24 8.61 -13.16 17.53
C HIS A 24 9.22 -14.54 17.88
N THR A 25 8.76 -15.62 17.24
CA THR A 25 9.34 -16.96 17.40
C THR A 25 10.78 -17.02 16.93
N ASP A 26 11.07 -16.34 15.82
CA ASP A 26 12.39 -16.36 15.18
C ASP A 26 13.35 -15.44 15.94
N ILE A 27 12.85 -14.32 16.47
CA ILE A 27 13.60 -13.46 17.40
C ILE A 27 13.96 -14.22 18.68
N ALA A 28 13.02 -15.01 19.23
CA ALA A 28 13.28 -15.82 20.42
C ALA A 28 14.34 -16.91 20.15
N ALA A 29 14.23 -17.59 19.01
CA ALA A 29 15.22 -18.57 18.55
C ALA A 29 16.60 -17.94 18.34
N PHE A 30 16.65 -16.74 17.73
CA PHE A 30 17.89 -15.98 17.53
C PHE A 30 18.60 -15.65 18.84
N LEU A 31 17.84 -15.31 19.89
CA LEU A 31 18.37 -15.03 21.23
C LEU A 31 18.61 -16.29 22.07
N GLY A 32 18.24 -17.48 21.59
CA GLY A 32 18.33 -18.72 22.34
C GLY A 32 17.42 -18.77 23.58
N ILE A 33 16.27 -18.10 23.54
CA ILE A 33 15.31 -18.05 24.65
C ILE A 33 13.95 -18.60 24.25
N ASP A 34 13.16 -19.02 25.24
CA ASP A 34 11.77 -19.40 25.01
C ASP A 34 10.91 -18.18 24.60
N ALA A 35 9.93 -18.39 23.72
CA ALA A 35 9.04 -17.34 23.23
C ALA A 35 8.24 -16.66 24.36
N LYS A 36 7.93 -17.36 25.45
CA LYS A 36 7.30 -16.79 26.65
C LYS A 36 8.25 -15.82 27.36
N THR A 37 9.54 -16.12 27.42
CA THR A 37 10.57 -15.23 27.97
C THR A 37 10.69 -13.97 27.11
N LEU A 38 10.71 -14.11 25.78
CA LEU A 38 10.71 -12.95 24.88
C LEU A 38 9.53 -12.02 25.16
N ARG A 39 8.30 -12.55 25.15
CA ARG A 39 7.07 -11.77 25.41
C ARG A 39 7.05 -11.11 26.78
N LYS A 40 7.61 -11.76 27.80
CA LYS A 40 7.65 -11.24 29.17
C LYS A 40 8.62 -10.07 29.33
N HIS A 41 9.76 -10.11 28.63
CA HIS A 41 10.88 -9.20 28.90
C HIS A 41 11.08 -8.12 27.84
N PHE A 42 10.56 -8.32 26.63
CA PHE A 42 10.80 -7.43 25.48
C PHE A 42 9.50 -6.90 24.83
N ARG A 43 8.40 -6.84 25.58
CA ARG A 43 7.09 -6.39 25.06
C ARG A 43 7.18 -4.98 24.47
N GLU A 44 7.81 -4.07 25.21
CA GLU A 44 7.96 -2.68 24.79
C GLU A 44 8.76 -2.57 23.48
N GLU A 45 9.87 -3.30 23.37
CA GLU A 45 10.72 -3.29 22.19
C GLU A 45 9.98 -3.81 20.95
N MET A 46 9.17 -4.86 21.09
CA MET A 46 8.37 -5.40 20.00
C MET A 46 7.30 -4.41 19.54
N ASP A 47 6.57 -3.79 20.48
CA ASP A 47 5.48 -2.87 20.15
C ASP A 47 6.03 -1.55 19.55
N ARG A 48 7.15 -1.04 20.06
CA ARG A 48 7.77 0.21 19.58
C ARG A 48 8.58 0.03 18.31
N GLY A 49 9.15 -1.16 18.09
CA GLY A 49 10.02 -1.45 16.95
C GLY A 49 9.34 -1.10 15.62
N THR A 50 8.12 -1.60 15.41
CA THR A 50 7.36 -1.38 14.18
C THR A 50 7.02 0.10 13.97
N VAL A 51 6.58 0.80 15.01
CA VAL A 51 6.23 2.23 14.92
C VAL A 51 7.46 3.07 14.56
N GLU A 52 8.59 2.82 15.22
CA GLU A 52 9.82 3.56 14.95
C GLU A 52 10.41 3.26 13.57
N ALA A 53 10.34 2.01 13.11
CA ALA A 53 10.76 1.64 11.76
C ALA A 53 9.92 2.36 10.70
N ASN A 54 8.59 2.35 10.86
CA ASN A 54 7.68 3.05 9.96
C ASN A 54 7.93 4.55 9.95
N ALA A 55 8.17 5.16 11.11
CA ALA A 55 8.48 6.59 11.22
C ALA A 55 9.79 6.95 10.49
N LYS A 56 10.84 6.13 10.63
CA LYS A 56 12.12 6.33 9.94
C LYS A 56 11.96 6.24 8.42
N VAL A 57 11.23 5.23 7.93
CA VAL A 57 10.93 5.10 6.50
C VAL A 57 10.13 6.30 5.99
N ALA A 58 9.11 6.72 6.73
CA ALA A 58 8.31 7.90 6.39
C ALA A 58 9.16 9.18 6.34
N GLN A 59 10.08 9.38 7.29
CA GLN A 59 11.00 10.52 7.30
C GLN A 59 11.93 10.51 6.08
N SER A 60 12.55 9.36 5.77
CA SER A 60 13.43 9.22 4.60
C SER A 60 12.66 9.49 3.30
N LEU A 61 11.47 8.92 3.16
CA LEU A 61 10.61 9.15 2.01
C LEU A 61 10.23 10.63 1.85
N PHE A 62 9.86 11.30 2.94
CA PHE A 62 9.54 12.73 2.93
C PHE A 62 10.74 13.57 2.49
N GLN A 63 11.95 13.26 2.97
CA GLN A 63 13.18 13.95 2.54
C GLN A 63 13.46 13.71 1.05
N MET A 64 13.30 12.48 0.55
CA MET A 64 13.46 12.19 -0.88
C MET A 64 12.46 12.97 -1.73
N ALA A 65 11.21 13.06 -1.29
CA ALA A 65 10.15 13.80 -1.97
C ALA A 65 10.35 15.32 -1.97
N THR A 66 10.93 15.88 -0.90
CA THR A 66 11.02 17.35 -0.72
C THR A 66 12.39 17.95 -1.06
N GLN A 67 13.47 17.18 -0.92
CA GLN A 67 14.84 17.66 -1.08
C GLN A 67 15.60 16.88 -2.16
N GLY A 68 15.34 15.58 -2.30
CA GLY A 68 16.08 14.67 -3.19
C GLY A 68 15.71 14.74 -4.67
N LYS A 69 14.80 15.63 -5.08
CA LYS A 69 14.21 15.69 -6.44
C LYS A 69 13.71 14.32 -6.95
N ASN A 70 13.30 13.43 -6.05
CA ASN A 70 12.80 12.11 -6.42
C ASN A 70 11.30 12.19 -6.73
N VAL A 71 10.97 12.27 -8.02
CA VAL A 71 9.60 12.41 -8.51
C VAL A 71 8.74 11.20 -8.10
N ALA A 72 9.28 9.98 -8.12
CA ALA A 72 8.54 8.80 -7.70
C ALA A 72 8.16 8.84 -6.22
N ALA A 73 9.07 9.29 -5.35
CA ALA A 73 8.79 9.48 -3.93
C ALA A 73 7.71 10.56 -3.70
N ALA A 74 7.78 11.67 -4.44
CA ALA A 74 6.77 12.73 -4.38
C ALA A 74 5.39 12.23 -4.84
N ILE A 75 5.30 11.55 -5.99
CA ILE A 75 4.06 10.97 -6.51
C ILE A 75 3.49 9.96 -5.50
N PHE A 76 4.33 9.05 -5.00
CA PHE A 76 3.91 8.08 -3.99
C PHE A 76 3.36 8.78 -2.74
N TRP A 77 4.06 9.80 -2.23
CA TRP A 77 3.59 10.56 -1.07
C TRP A 77 2.23 11.22 -1.32
N MET A 78 2.07 11.88 -2.48
CA MET A 78 0.82 12.56 -2.80
C MET A 78 -0.35 11.56 -2.89
N LYS A 79 -0.13 10.39 -3.51
CA LYS A 79 -1.15 9.34 -3.61
C LYS A 79 -1.44 8.66 -2.27
N ALA A 80 -0.40 8.18 -1.58
CA ALA A 80 -0.54 7.34 -0.38
C ALA A 80 -0.89 8.14 0.88
N ARG A 81 -0.46 9.41 0.98
CA ARG A 81 -0.60 10.21 2.21
C ARG A 81 -1.39 11.50 2.03
N ALA A 82 -1.22 12.22 0.90
CA ALA A 82 -1.96 13.46 0.66
C ALA A 82 -3.36 13.23 0.04
N GLY A 83 -3.72 11.98 -0.22
CA GLY A 83 -5.05 11.60 -0.70
C GLY A 83 -5.31 11.91 -2.18
N TRP A 84 -4.27 12.20 -2.95
CA TRP A 84 -4.42 12.42 -4.39
C TRP A 84 -4.82 11.12 -5.09
N ARG A 85 -5.77 11.24 -6.01
CA ARG A 85 -6.25 10.14 -6.84
C ARG A 85 -6.28 10.64 -8.28
N GLU A 86 -6.06 9.71 -9.21
CA GLU A 86 -6.24 10.02 -10.63
C GLU A 86 -7.70 10.32 -10.91
N LYS A 87 -7.93 11.34 -11.75
CA LYS A 87 -9.25 11.63 -12.28
C LYS A 87 -9.53 10.61 -13.38
N VAL A 88 -10.45 9.70 -13.13
CA VAL A 88 -10.92 8.75 -14.15
C VAL A 88 -12.16 9.35 -14.81
N GLU A 89 -12.05 9.71 -16.09
CA GLU A 89 -13.21 10.10 -16.89
C GLU A 89 -13.87 8.84 -17.44
N ILE A 90 -15.06 8.49 -16.92
CA ILE A 90 -15.85 7.37 -17.41
C ILE A 90 -16.78 7.90 -18.49
N LYS A 91 -16.47 7.60 -19.75
CA LYS A 91 -17.38 7.86 -20.86
C LYS A 91 -18.23 6.61 -21.08
N PRO A 92 -19.56 6.68 -20.93
CA PRO A 92 -20.40 5.57 -21.35
C PRO A 92 -20.25 5.43 -22.86
N VAL A 93 -19.71 4.30 -23.29
CA VAL A 93 -19.84 3.87 -24.67
C VAL A 93 -21.23 3.28 -24.77
N PHE A 94 -22.18 4.09 -25.22
CA PHE A 94 -23.39 3.53 -25.79
C PHE A 94 -23.00 2.98 -27.16
N ASP A 95 -23.50 1.81 -27.54
CA ASP A 95 -23.64 1.52 -28.96
C ASP A 95 -24.47 2.69 -29.50
N ASP A 96 -23.86 3.52 -30.33
CA ASP A 96 -24.52 4.69 -30.90
C ASP A 96 -25.80 4.17 -31.56
N LEU A 97 -26.96 4.45 -30.97
CA LEU A 97 -28.21 3.78 -31.36
C LEU A 97 -28.54 4.07 -32.83
N GLU A 98 -28.01 5.18 -33.35
CA GLU A 98 -28.08 5.62 -34.73
C GLU A 98 -27.19 4.80 -35.68
N GLN A 99 -26.22 4.04 -35.17
CA GLN A 99 -25.32 3.17 -35.94
C GLN A 99 -25.72 1.69 -35.90
N LEU A 100 -26.74 1.32 -35.10
CA LEU A 100 -27.25 -0.03 -35.07
C LEU A 100 -28.16 -0.28 -36.28
N THR A 101 -27.96 -1.42 -36.94
CA THR A 101 -28.88 -1.85 -38.00
C THR A 101 -30.23 -2.25 -37.41
N ASP A 102 -31.29 -2.15 -38.21
CA ASP A 102 -32.64 -2.56 -37.81
C ASP A 102 -32.69 -4.00 -37.28
N ALA A 103 -31.92 -4.91 -37.88
CA ALA A 103 -31.82 -6.30 -37.42
C ALA A 103 -31.20 -6.42 -36.01
N GLN A 104 -30.23 -5.58 -35.68
CA GLN A 104 -29.61 -5.54 -34.35
C GLN A 104 -30.56 -4.92 -33.32
N LEU A 105 -31.30 -3.87 -33.69
CA LEU A 105 -32.33 -3.26 -32.85
C LEU A 105 -33.45 -4.26 -32.51
N GLU A 106 -33.94 -5.00 -33.50
CA GLU A 106 -34.96 -6.02 -33.28
C GLU A 106 -34.47 -7.17 -32.38
N ALA A 107 -33.19 -7.54 -32.48
CA ALA A 107 -32.59 -8.56 -31.62
C ALA A 107 -32.55 -8.11 -30.15
N ILE A 108 -32.23 -6.83 -29.90
CA ILE A 108 -32.23 -6.22 -28.56
C ILE A 108 -33.65 -6.24 -27.98
N ILE A 109 -34.65 -5.78 -28.74
CA ILE A 109 -36.06 -5.76 -28.33
C ILE A 109 -36.56 -7.18 -28.01
N ARG A 110 -36.28 -8.16 -28.88
CA ARG A 110 -36.67 -9.57 -28.66
C ARG A 110 -36.01 -10.19 -27.44
N SER A 111 -34.76 -9.82 -27.15
CA SER A 111 -34.02 -10.36 -26.00
C SER A 111 -34.54 -9.85 -24.66
N GLY A 112 -35.30 -8.74 -24.64
CA GLY A 112 -35.76 -8.08 -23.43
C GLY A 112 -34.64 -7.53 -22.54
N ARG A 113 -33.39 -7.50 -23.02
CA ARG A 113 -32.21 -7.01 -22.30
C ARG A 113 -31.68 -5.78 -23.02
N ILE A 114 -31.69 -4.63 -22.35
CA ILE A 114 -30.87 -3.50 -22.77
C ILE A 114 -29.41 -3.93 -22.64
N SER A 115 -28.63 -3.80 -23.72
CA SER A 115 -27.18 -4.05 -23.69
C SER A 115 -26.60 -3.27 -22.51
N ARG A 116 -25.96 -3.96 -21.57
CA ARG A 116 -25.29 -3.26 -20.46
C ARG A 116 -24.21 -2.39 -21.11
N PRO A 117 -24.17 -1.07 -20.84
CA PRO A 117 -23.12 -0.23 -21.39
C PRO A 117 -21.77 -0.82 -21.03
N GLN A 118 -20.93 -1.06 -22.03
CA GLN A 118 -19.54 -1.43 -21.77
C GLN A 118 -18.83 -0.20 -21.22
N ILE A 119 -18.30 -0.34 -20.01
CA ILE A 119 -17.46 0.68 -19.41
C ILE A 119 -16.05 0.45 -19.96
N GLU A 120 -15.63 1.27 -20.92
CA GLU A 120 -14.25 1.30 -21.37
C GLU A 120 -13.49 2.34 -20.53
N VAL A 121 -12.57 1.88 -19.68
CA VAL A 121 -11.73 2.77 -18.87
C VAL A 121 -10.52 3.16 -19.70
N ARG A 122 -10.47 4.41 -20.18
CA ARG A 122 -9.26 4.99 -20.77
C ARG A 122 -8.54 5.81 -19.72
N ILE A 123 -7.36 5.37 -19.32
CA ILE A 123 -6.45 6.16 -18.48
C ILE A 123 -5.73 7.11 -19.43
N SER A 124 -6.11 8.39 -19.42
CA SER A 124 -5.38 9.44 -20.13
C SER A 124 -4.21 9.90 -19.26
N ASP A 125 -2.99 9.59 -19.66
CA ASP A 125 -1.79 10.21 -19.08
C ASP A 125 -1.73 11.67 -19.56
N GLU A 126 -2.01 12.62 -18.67
CA GLU A 126 -1.71 14.04 -18.89
C GLU A 126 -0.21 14.28 -18.72
N THR A 127 0.63 13.72 -19.60
CA THR A 127 1.96 14.28 -19.80
C THR A 127 1.79 15.61 -20.51
N LYS A 128 1.80 16.70 -19.73
CA LYS A 128 1.90 18.06 -20.26
C LYS A 128 3.15 18.14 -21.13
N GLU A 129 2.96 18.25 -22.43
CA GLU A 129 3.99 18.79 -23.32
C GLU A 129 4.16 20.26 -22.95
N GLU A 130 5.26 20.56 -22.25
CA GLU A 130 5.72 21.93 -22.05
C GLU A 130 6.33 22.41 -23.37
N GLY A 131 5.69 23.41 -23.97
CA GLY A 131 6.24 24.25 -25.03
C GLY A 131 7.01 25.45 -24.49
#